data_AF-M0A7I9-F1
#
_entry.id   AF-M0A7I9-F1
#
_cell.length_a   1.000
_cell.length_b   1.000
_cell.length_c   1.000
_cell.angle_alpha   90.00
_cell.angle_beta   90.00
_cell.angle_gamma   90.00
#
_symmetry.space_group_name_H-M   'P 1'
#
loop_
_entity.id
_entity.type
_entity.pdbx_description
1 polymer ?
#
loop_
_entity_poly.entity_id
_entity_poly.type
_entity_poly.pdbx_seq_one_letter_code
_entity_poly.pdbx_strand_id
1 'polypeptide(L)'
;MASDYHTKDDFDDKLDIDEERFDDRPDEETLETVVSNVEDRNIAVDVFDDGDAAREFLADQIPAGAAVMDGHSTTLEEIGFADTLEEADGFDYVGNALAEIEDDDERSTRRREATTADVFFDGVNAVAESGELVGANALGNAVGAWPFGAESLVLVAGTNKIEPDWETAVERVREFALPLEDARAQEVYDQGSLVGKLVSLEYERVDDRTQLVLIDDELGF
;
A
#
# COMPACT_ATOMS: atom_id res chain seq x y z
N MET A 1 -1.71 3.22 20.96
CA MET A 1 -1.77 1.75 20.95
C MET A 1 -3.17 1.34 20.53
N ALA A 2 -3.47 1.49 19.23
CA ALA A 2 -4.60 0.80 18.65
C ALA A 2 -4.42 -0.71 18.88
N SER A 3 -5.51 -1.39 19.20
CA SER A 3 -5.53 -2.83 19.45
C SER A 3 -5.32 -3.57 18.13
N ASP A 4 -4.27 -4.41 18.10
CA ASP A 4 -4.02 -5.54 17.21
C ASP A 4 -4.18 -5.25 15.69
N TYR A 5 -3.12 -4.74 15.06
CA TYR A 5 -2.96 -4.86 13.61
C TYR A 5 -2.92 -6.35 13.24
N HIS A 6 -3.60 -6.70 12.14
CA HIS A 6 -3.62 -8.06 11.66
C HIS A 6 -2.60 -8.25 10.56
N THR A 7 -1.81 -9.30 10.66
CA THR A 7 -0.86 -9.76 9.66
C THR A 7 -1.40 -11.00 8.95
N LYS A 8 -0.71 -11.48 7.92
CA LYS A 8 -1.11 -12.70 7.21
C LYS A 8 -1.10 -13.94 8.12
N ASP A 9 -0.15 -14.00 9.06
CA ASP A 9 -0.02 -15.07 10.08
C ASP A 9 -1.25 -15.23 10.98
N ASP A 10 -2.15 -14.23 11.03
CA ASP A 10 -3.40 -14.33 11.79
C ASP A 10 -4.47 -15.17 11.06
N PHE A 11 -4.30 -15.39 9.75
CA PHE A 11 -5.31 -15.95 8.84
C PHE A 11 -4.83 -17.11 7.97
N ASP A 12 -3.54 -17.18 7.62
CA ASP A 12 -2.93 -18.15 6.70
C ASP A 12 -3.37 -19.61 6.95
N ASP A 13 -3.27 -20.10 8.18
CA ASP A 13 -3.61 -21.45 8.64
C ASP A 13 -5.09 -21.82 8.43
N LYS A 14 -5.94 -20.83 8.15
CA LYS A 14 -7.40 -20.97 8.00
C LYS A 14 -7.86 -20.87 6.56
N LEU A 15 -6.97 -20.50 5.63
CA LEU A 15 -7.30 -20.21 4.24
C LEU A 15 -6.64 -21.22 3.30
N ASP A 16 -7.22 -21.38 2.11
CA ASP A 16 -6.65 -22.20 1.03
C ASP A 16 -5.91 -21.24 0.08
N ILE A 17 -4.72 -20.79 0.51
CA ILE A 17 -3.84 -19.88 -0.23
C ILE A 17 -2.50 -20.57 -0.56
N ASP A 18 -1.87 -20.16 -1.66
CA ASP A 18 -0.60 -20.73 -2.14
C ASP A 18 0.56 -19.79 -1.78
N GLU A 19 1.00 -19.82 -0.52
CA GLU A 19 2.09 -18.97 -0.01
C GLU A 19 3.41 -19.21 -0.76
N GLU A 20 3.75 -20.47 -1.04
CA GLU A 20 4.97 -20.82 -1.79
C GLU A 20 5.01 -20.16 -3.18
N ARG A 21 3.84 -19.83 -3.73
CA ARG A 21 3.72 -19.18 -5.02
C ARG A 21 3.71 -17.65 -4.95
N PHE A 22 3.08 -17.08 -3.93
CA PHE A 22 2.65 -15.66 -3.91
C PHE A 22 3.28 -14.82 -2.78
N ASP A 23 4.11 -15.43 -1.94
CA ASP A 23 4.72 -14.78 -0.78
C ASP A 23 6.22 -15.10 -0.64
N ASP A 24 6.91 -15.33 -1.76
CA ASP A 24 8.35 -15.62 -1.79
C ASP A 24 9.18 -14.39 -2.12
N ARG A 25 10.37 -14.29 -1.53
CA ARG A 25 11.28 -13.16 -1.79
C ARG A 25 12.15 -13.44 -3.01
N PRO A 26 12.31 -12.47 -3.93
CA PRO A 26 13.20 -12.61 -5.06
C PRO A 26 14.66 -12.67 -4.64
N ASP A 27 15.51 -13.23 -5.50
CA ASP A 27 16.95 -13.07 -5.37
C ASP A 27 17.41 -11.65 -5.74
N GLU A 28 18.67 -11.33 -5.40
CA GLU A 28 19.27 -10.01 -5.61
C GLU A 28 19.25 -9.58 -7.10
N GLU A 29 19.46 -10.52 -8.05
CA GLU A 29 19.45 -10.23 -9.49
C GLU A 29 18.05 -9.85 -9.98
N THR A 30 17.04 -10.56 -9.51
CA THR A 30 15.64 -10.26 -9.79
C THR A 30 15.24 -8.91 -9.20
N LEU A 31 15.60 -8.65 -7.94
CA LEU A 31 15.31 -7.37 -7.28
C LEU A 31 15.94 -6.19 -8.02
N GLU A 32 17.22 -6.27 -8.39
CA GLU A 32 17.90 -5.23 -9.19
C GLU A 32 17.19 -4.99 -10.53
N THR A 33 16.72 -6.06 -11.18
CA THR A 33 15.98 -5.99 -12.45
C THR A 33 14.63 -5.29 -12.28
N VAL A 34 13.87 -5.64 -11.23
CA VAL A 34 12.58 -5.01 -10.93
C VAL A 34 12.75 -3.52 -10.64
N VAL A 35 13.74 -3.15 -9.81
CA VAL A 35 14.08 -1.75 -9.53
C VAL A 35 14.30 -0.98 -10.82
N SER A 36 15.19 -1.48 -11.70
CA SER A 36 15.47 -0.82 -12.99
C SER A 36 14.22 -0.70 -13.87
N ASN A 37 13.36 -1.72 -13.90
CA ASN A 37 12.16 -1.72 -14.72
C ASN A 37 11.08 -0.75 -14.21
N VAL A 38 10.97 -0.58 -12.89
CA VAL A 38 10.08 0.42 -12.25
C VAL A 38 10.62 1.84 -12.50
N GLU A 39 11.93 2.05 -12.37
CA GLU A 39 12.56 3.35 -12.67
C GLU A 39 12.41 3.75 -14.14
N ASP A 40 12.53 2.81 -15.08
CA ASP A 40 12.29 3.04 -16.51
C ASP A 40 10.83 3.48 -16.81
N ARG A 41 9.91 3.23 -15.87
CA ARG A 41 8.50 3.69 -15.89
C ARG A 41 8.29 5.04 -15.22
N ASN A 42 9.37 5.76 -14.90
CA ASN A 42 9.40 7.07 -14.26
C ASN A 42 8.84 7.05 -12.82
N ILE A 43 9.02 5.94 -12.12
CA ILE A 43 8.65 5.78 -10.71
C ILE A 43 9.95 5.66 -9.93
N ALA A 44 10.20 6.54 -8.97
CA ALA A 44 11.39 6.48 -8.13
C ALA A 44 11.34 5.21 -7.25
N VAL A 45 12.49 4.58 -6.99
CA VAL A 45 12.55 3.39 -6.14
C VAL A 45 13.61 3.55 -5.05
N ASP A 46 13.24 3.28 -3.81
CA ASP A 46 14.15 3.15 -2.68
C ASP A 46 14.00 1.76 -2.06
N VAL A 47 15.12 1.12 -1.73
CA VAL A 47 15.15 -0.24 -1.16
C VAL A 47 15.77 -0.19 0.23
N PHE A 48 15.12 -0.84 1.20
CA PHE A 48 15.55 -0.92 2.59
C PHE A 48 15.65 -2.38 3.04
N ASP A 49 16.61 -2.67 3.91
CA ASP A 49 16.78 -4.01 4.50
C ASP A 49 15.75 -4.30 5.61
N ASP A 50 15.13 -3.26 6.19
CA ASP A 50 14.20 -3.39 7.30
C ASP A 50 13.14 -2.27 7.34
N GLY A 51 12.01 -2.58 7.99
CA GLY A 51 10.88 -1.67 8.10
C GLY A 51 11.11 -0.46 9.01
N ASP A 52 12.03 -0.52 9.98
CA ASP A 52 12.33 0.61 10.86
C ASP A 52 13.03 1.73 10.08
N ALA A 53 14.02 1.38 9.24
CA ALA A 53 14.74 2.32 8.38
C ALA A 53 13.80 2.92 7.31
N ALA A 54 12.94 2.09 6.71
CA ALA A 54 11.93 2.55 5.76
C ALA A 54 10.96 3.54 6.43
N ARG A 55 10.47 3.24 7.63
CA ARG A 55 9.58 4.13 8.40
C ARG A 55 10.22 5.49 8.69
N GLU A 56 11.48 5.53 9.12
CA GLU A 56 12.20 6.78 9.38
C GLU A 56 12.33 7.62 8.09
N PHE A 57 12.72 6.98 6.99
CA PHE A 57 12.81 7.63 5.68
C PHE A 57 11.47 8.20 5.20
N LEU A 58 10.39 7.42 5.31
CA LEU A 58 9.04 7.84 4.92
C LEU A 58 8.56 9.04 5.73
N ALA A 59 8.88 9.11 7.02
CA ALA A 59 8.51 10.24 7.88
C ALA A 59 9.31 11.51 7.54
N ASP A 60 10.62 11.37 7.28
CA ASP A 60 11.52 12.50 7.00
C ASP A 60 11.20 13.22 5.68
N GLN A 61 10.57 12.55 4.72
CA GLN A 61 10.22 13.16 3.43
C GLN A 61 8.91 13.97 3.46
N ILE A 62 8.11 13.88 4.52
CA ILE A 62 6.83 14.58 4.58
C ILE A 62 7.07 16.10 4.71
N PRO A 63 6.57 16.93 3.78
CA PRO A 63 6.75 18.38 3.89
C PRO A 63 5.99 18.96 5.09
N ALA A 64 6.61 19.91 5.78
CA ALA A 64 5.98 20.59 6.89
C ALA A 64 4.68 21.30 6.46
N GLY A 65 3.59 20.99 7.17
CA GLY A 65 2.25 21.53 6.92
C GLY A 65 1.50 20.87 5.75
N ALA A 66 2.04 19.82 5.14
CA ALA A 66 1.35 19.07 4.08
C ALA A 66 0.10 18.38 4.62
N ALA A 67 -0.94 18.28 3.78
CA ALA A 67 -2.04 17.35 3.98
C ALA A 67 -1.56 15.94 3.62
N VAL A 68 -1.64 15.02 4.59
CA VAL A 68 -1.20 13.63 4.43
C VAL A 68 -2.38 12.69 4.61
N MET A 69 -2.50 11.70 3.74
CA MET A 69 -3.50 10.65 3.83
C MET A 69 -2.85 9.29 3.54
N ASP A 70 -3.43 8.22 4.06
CA ASP A 70 -3.04 6.85 3.73
C ASP A 70 -4.20 6.01 3.17
N GLY A 71 -3.87 4.86 2.59
CA GLY A 71 -4.83 3.88 2.06
C GLY A 71 -5.36 2.86 3.07
N HIS A 72 -4.93 2.90 4.34
CA HIS A 72 -5.13 1.84 5.35
C HIS A 72 -4.53 0.50 4.93
N SER A 73 -3.22 0.50 4.71
CA SER A 73 -2.46 -0.67 4.24
C SER A 73 -1.87 -1.48 5.40
N THR A 74 -2.06 -2.80 5.37
CA THR A 74 -1.41 -3.72 6.30
C THR A 74 0.12 -3.59 6.30
N THR A 75 0.75 -3.32 5.15
CA THR A 75 2.21 -3.11 5.08
C THR A 75 2.64 -1.86 5.86
N LEU A 76 1.85 -0.77 5.80
CA LEU A 76 2.13 0.44 6.57
C LEU A 76 1.88 0.24 8.07
N GLU A 77 0.90 -0.58 8.43
CA GLU A 77 0.60 -1.00 9.80
C GLU A 77 1.75 -1.86 10.37
N GLU A 78 2.22 -2.86 9.64
CA GLU A 78 3.29 -3.79 10.05
C GLU A 78 4.61 -3.08 10.34
N ILE A 79 5.00 -2.09 9.54
CA ILE A 79 6.21 -1.30 9.79
C ILE A 79 6.01 -0.22 10.87
N GLY A 80 4.78 -0.05 11.39
CA GLY A 80 4.42 0.97 12.38
C GLY A 80 4.38 2.40 11.82
N PHE A 81 4.23 2.56 10.50
CA PHE A 81 4.12 3.87 9.88
C PHE A 81 2.72 4.47 10.06
N ALA A 82 1.68 3.64 10.13
CA ALA A 82 0.32 4.08 10.46
C ALA A 82 0.28 4.83 11.81
N ASP A 83 0.83 4.24 12.88
CA ASP A 83 0.99 4.90 14.19
C ASP A 83 1.82 6.19 14.08
N THR A 84 2.87 6.18 13.26
CA THR A 84 3.71 7.38 13.04
C THR A 84 2.90 8.54 12.46
N LEU A 85 2.03 8.27 11.48
CA LEU A 85 1.16 9.30 10.89
C LEU A 85 0.13 9.82 11.90
N GLU A 86 -0.43 8.94 12.74
CA GLU A 86 -1.42 9.30 13.75
C GLU A 86 -0.85 10.18 14.87
N GLU A 87 0.40 9.89 15.30
CA GLU A 87 1.04 10.52 16.45
C GLU A 87 1.91 11.72 16.10
N ALA A 88 2.30 11.89 14.83
CA ALA A 88 3.24 12.92 14.42
C ALA A 88 2.67 14.34 14.48
N ASP A 89 3.54 15.27 14.87
CA ASP A 89 3.33 16.70 14.74
C ASP A 89 4.08 17.22 13.50
N GLY A 90 3.54 18.24 12.84
CA GLY A 90 4.26 18.99 11.79
C GLY A 90 3.65 18.89 10.40
N PHE A 91 2.67 18.01 10.19
CA PHE A 91 1.81 17.94 9.01
C PHE A 91 0.35 17.73 9.43
N ASP A 92 -0.58 17.83 8.50
CA ASP A 92 -2.02 17.62 8.72
C ASP A 92 -2.42 16.22 8.26
N TYR A 93 -2.45 15.26 9.18
CA TYR A 93 -2.91 13.91 8.87
C TYR A 93 -4.43 13.86 8.77
N VAL A 94 -4.93 13.78 7.53
CA VAL A 94 -6.35 13.81 7.18
C VAL A 94 -7.11 12.62 7.78
N GLY A 95 -6.44 11.48 7.98
CA GLY A 95 -7.01 10.28 8.60
C GLY A 95 -7.62 10.54 9.98
N ASN A 96 -6.91 11.28 10.84
CA ASN A 96 -7.41 11.67 12.17
C ASN A 96 -8.70 12.49 12.07
N ALA A 97 -8.71 13.50 11.20
CA ALA A 97 -9.90 14.34 10.99
C ALA A 97 -11.09 13.55 10.43
N LEU A 98 -10.85 12.56 9.55
CA LEU A 98 -11.90 11.70 9.01
C LEU A 98 -12.54 10.78 10.07
N ALA A 99 -11.73 10.29 11.01
CA ALA A 99 -12.19 9.41 12.09
C ALA A 99 -13.15 10.14 13.07
N GLU A 100 -13.04 11.46 13.19
CA GLU A 100 -13.90 12.29 14.04
C GLU A 100 -15.27 12.62 13.42
N ILE A 101 -15.49 12.34 12.12
CA ILE A 101 -16.75 12.67 11.44
C ILE A 101 -17.80 11.58 11.68
N GLU A 102 -18.86 11.93 12.43
CA GLU A 102 -19.97 11.02 12.74
C GLU A 102 -20.96 10.84 11.59
N ASP A 103 -21.12 11.84 10.71
CA ASP A 103 -22.05 11.78 9.58
C ASP A 103 -21.43 11.03 8.39
N ASP A 104 -22.08 9.94 7.98
CA ASP A 104 -21.56 9.05 6.94
C ASP A 104 -21.42 9.73 5.56
N ASP A 105 -22.35 10.62 5.21
CA ASP A 105 -22.34 11.32 3.91
C ASP A 105 -21.24 12.40 3.86
N GLU A 106 -21.05 13.13 4.96
CA GLU A 106 -19.95 14.06 5.14
C GLU A 106 -18.60 13.33 5.11
N ARG A 107 -18.46 12.24 5.88
CA ARG A 107 -17.25 11.43 5.92
C ARG A 107 -16.91 10.85 4.55
N SER A 108 -17.91 10.36 3.82
CA SER A 108 -17.74 9.87 2.43
C SER A 108 -17.26 10.97 1.49
N THR A 109 -17.77 12.19 1.64
CA THR A 109 -17.35 13.34 0.83
C THR A 109 -15.91 13.73 1.14
N ARG A 110 -15.56 13.83 2.42
CA ARG A 110 -14.19 14.14 2.85
C ARG A 110 -13.20 13.05 2.46
N ARG A 111 -13.58 11.76 2.51
CA ARG A 111 -12.75 10.66 1.99
C ARG A 111 -12.42 10.81 0.51
N ARG A 112 -13.36 11.29 -0.31
CA ARG A 112 -13.09 11.59 -1.74
C ARG A 112 -12.14 12.78 -1.91
N GLU A 113 -12.25 13.79 -1.06
CA GLU A 113 -11.33 14.95 -1.08
C GLU A 113 -9.92 14.53 -0.62
N ALA A 114 -9.83 13.64 0.37
CA ALA A 114 -8.57 13.15 0.92
C ALA A 114 -7.71 12.38 -0.11
N THR A 115 -8.31 11.83 -1.18
CA THR A 115 -7.52 11.23 -2.27
C THR A 115 -6.68 12.25 -3.05
N THR A 116 -6.88 13.54 -2.80
CA THR A 116 -6.12 14.66 -3.38
C THR A 116 -5.15 15.30 -2.39
N ALA A 117 -4.76 14.56 -1.35
CA ALA A 117 -3.74 14.98 -0.38
C ALA A 117 -2.41 15.34 -1.08
N ASP A 118 -1.62 16.19 -0.42
CA ASP A 118 -0.30 16.59 -0.89
C ASP A 118 0.63 15.37 -0.93
N VAL A 119 0.54 14.51 0.08
CA VAL A 119 1.20 13.19 0.10
C VAL A 119 0.19 12.10 0.44
N PHE A 120 0.16 11.06 -0.39
CA PHE A 120 -0.68 9.88 -0.17
C PHE A 120 0.20 8.64 -0.05
N PHE A 121 0.10 7.94 1.07
CA PHE A 121 0.79 6.69 1.32
C PHE A 121 -0.14 5.49 1.10
N ASP A 122 0.32 4.45 0.45
CA ASP A 122 -0.45 3.21 0.32
C ASP A 122 0.47 1.99 0.21
N GLY A 123 -0.11 0.80 0.38
CA GLY A 123 0.58 -0.45 0.07
C GLY A 123 0.28 -0.93 -1.33
N VAL A 124 1.23 -1.65 -1.92
CA VAL A 124 0.98 -2.36 -3.19
C VAL A 124 0.50 -3.79 -2.89
N ASN A 125 -0.41 -4.31 -3.72
CA ASN A 125 -0.83 -5.71 -3.63
C ASN A 125 0.04 -6.64 -4.49
N ALA A 126 0.67 -6.15 -5.56
CA ALA A 126 1.68 -6.90 -6.31
C ALA A 126 2.55 -5.96 -7.16
N VAL A 127 3.80 -6.34 -7.38
CA VAL A 127 4.74 -5.68 -8.29
C VAL A 127 5.14 -6.69 -9.36
N ALA A 128 4.84 -6.44 -10.63
CA ALA A 128 5.34 -7.31 -11.69
C ALA A 128 6.83 -7.06 -11.91
N GLU A 129 7.62 -8.09 -12.25
CA GLU A 129 9.04 -7.94 -12.60
C GLU A 129 9.25 -6.96 -13.76
N SER A 130 8.27 -6.84 -14.66
CA SER A 130 8.27 -5.85 -15.74
C SER A 130 8.07 -4.40 -15.27
N GLY A 131 7.72 -4.17 -14.00
CA GLY A 131 7.65 -2.88 -13.32
C GLY A 131 6.24 -2.30 -13.11
N GLU A 132 5.17 -3.02 -13.46
CA GLU A 132 3.80 -2.63 -13.13
C GLU A 132 3.52 -2.74 -11.63
N LEU A 133 2.89 -1.73 -11.05
CA LEU A 133 2.39 -1.77 -9.68
C LEU A 133 0.89 -2.02 -9.68
N VAL A 134 0.44 -3.07 -8.98
CA VAL A 134 -0.97 -3.48 -8.96
C VAL A 134 -1.56 -3.24 -7.58
N GLY A 135 -2.63 -2.46 -7.54
CA GLY A 135 -3.41 -2.16 -6.34
C GLY A 135 -4.88 -2.54 -6.52
N ALA A 136 -5.51 -3.01 -5.45
CA ALA A 136 -6.92 -3.36 -5.42
C ALA A 136 -7.63 -2.75 -4.21
N ASN A 137 -8.88 -2.35 -4.40
CA ASN A 137 -9.71 -1.87 -3.32
C ASN A 137 -11.20 -2.10 -3.60
N ALA A 138 -11.98 -2.41 -2.56
CA ALA A 138 -13.41 -2.69 -2.70
C ALA A 138 -14.20 -1.45 -3.14
N LEU A 139 -14.05 -0.33 -2.41
CA LEU A 139 -14.80 0.91 -2.65
C LEU A 139 -14.12 1.84 -3.67
N GLY A 140 -12.79 1.75 -3.76
CA GLY A 140 -11.93 2.61 -4.58
C GLY A 140 -11.37 3.84 -3.85
N ASN A 141 -11.53 3.95 -2.53
CA ASN A 141 -11.08 5.13 -1.77
C ASN A 141 -9.57 5.18 -1.56
N ALA A 142 -8.87 4.03 -1.53
CA ALA A 142 -7.41 3.97 -1.48
C ALA A 142 -6.82 4.20 -2.88
N VAL A 143 -7.08 3.27 -3.80
CA VAL A 143 -6.60 3.33 -5.21
C VAL A 143 -7.12 4.51 -6.03
N GLY A 144 -8.07 5.31 -5.53
CA GLY A 144 -8.51 6.55 -6.17
C GLY A 144 -7.42 7.63 -6.23
N ALA A 145 -6.48 7.59 -5.27
CA ALA A 145 -5.34 8.50 -5.23
C ALA A 145 -4.28 8.18 -6.31
N TRP A 146 -4.14 6.90 -6.68
CA TRP A 146 -3.00 6.44 -7.47
C TRP A 146 -2.93 7.05 -8.88
N PRO A 147 -3.99 6.97 -9.72
CA PRO A 147 -3.87 7.30 -11.13
C PRO A 147 -3.68 8.80 -11.39
N PHE A 148 -4.06 9.65 -10.43
CA PHE A 148 -4.00 11.11 -10.58
C PHE A 148 -4.21 11.88 -9.27
N GLY A 149 -5.03 11.36 -8.35
CA GLY A 149 -5.57 12.13 -7.23
C GLY A 149 -4.51 12.83 -6.38
N ALA A 150 -3.57 12.06 -5.84
CA ALA A 150 -2.53 12.58 -4.96
C ALA A 150 -1.51 13.43 -5.73
N GLU A 151 -1.04 14.52 -5.10
CA GLU A 151 0.05 15.34 -5.65
C GLU A 151 1.37 14.58 -5.63
N SER A 152 1.67 13.90 -4.50
CA SER A 152 2.75 12.91 -4.36
C SER A 152 2.16 11.57 -3.92
N LEU A 153 2.47 10.49 -4.64
CA LEU A 153 2.06 9.13 -4.33
C LEU A 153 3.27 8.32 -3.87
N VAL A 154 3.23 7.81 -2.64
CA VAL A 154 4.28 6.95 -2.10
C VAL A 154 3.68 5.58 -1.81
N LEU A 155 4.17 4.58 -2.52
CA LEU A 155 3.73 3.20 -2.42
C LEU A 155 4.77 2.38 -1.66
N VAL A 156 4.34 1.54 -0.73
CA VAL A 156 5.24 0.72 0.11
C VAL A 156 4.93 -0.76 -0.09
N ALA A 157 5.95 -1.59 -0.23
CA ALA A 157 5.77 -3.03 -0.38
C ALA A 157 6.96 -3.80 0.21
N GLY A 158 6.69 -4.99 0.74
CA GLY A 158 7.73 -5.99 0.93
C GLY A 158 8.14 -6.60 -0.42
N THR A 159 9.37 -7.11 -0.51
CA THR A 159 9.87 -7.76 -1.73
C THR A 159 9.15 -9.07 -2.04
N ASN A 160 8.50 -9.69 -1.04
CA ASN A 160 7.58 -10.84 -1.18
C ASN A 160 6.38 -10.60 -2.12
N LYS A 161 6.12 -9.34 -2.51
CA LYS A 161 5.03 -8.98 -3.42
C LYS A 161 5.45 -8.91 -4.89
N ILE A 162 6.69 -9.26 -5.21
CA ILE A 162 7.22 -9.26 -6.57
C ILE A 162 6.80 -10.54 -7.29
N GLU A 163 6.22 -10.40 -8.48
CA GLU A 163 5.66 -11.49 -9.27
C GLU A 163 6.26 -11.54 -10.68
N PRO A 164 6.40 -12.73 -11.30
CA PRO A 164 7.12 -12.88 -12.57
C PRO A 164 6.57 -12.05 -13.74
N ASP A 165 5.27 -11.81 -13.77
CA ASP A 165 4.61 -11.03 -14.81
C ASP A 165 3.32 -10.37 -14.31
N TRP A 166 2.76 -9.48 -15.13
CA TRP A 166 1.54 -8.74 -14.81
C TRP A 166 0.34 -9.66 -14.58
N GLU A 167 0.18 -10.71 -15.40
CA GLU A 167 -0.89 -11.68 -15.22
C GLU A 167 -0.81 -12.35 -13.84
N THR A 168 0.38 -12.78 -13.43
CA THR A 168 0.64 -13.40 -12.13
C THR A 168 0.44 -12.41 -10.99
N ALA A 169 0.84 -11.15 -11.16
CA ALA A 169 0.55 -10.07 -10.21
C ALA A 169 -0.96 -9.88 -9.97
N VAL A 170 -1.77 -9.98 -11.03
CA VAL A 170 -3.24 -9.93 -10.90
C VAL A 170 -3.80 -11.19 -10.27
N GLU A 171 -3.19 -12.35 -10.50
CA GLU A 171 -3.54 -13.60 -9.82
C GLU A 171 -3.22 -13.52 -8.32
N ARG A 172 -2.04 -13.04 -7.92
CA ARG A 172 -1.65 -12.77 -6.53
C ARG A 172 -2.71 -11.94 -5.80
N VAL A 173 -3.15 -10.85 -6.41
CA VAL A 173 -4.22 -9.99 -5.87
C VAL A 173 -5.50 -10.77 -5.56
N ARG A 174 -5.89 -11.72 -6.43
CA ARG A 174 -7.18 -12.41 -6.34
C ARG A 174 -7.13 -13.69 -5.53
N GLU A 175 -6.02 -14.41 -5.59
CA GLU A 175 -5.85 -15.74 -5.05
C GLU A 175 -5.10 -15.73 -3.71
N PHE A 176 -4.34 -14.68 -3.42
CA PHE A 176 -3.58 -14.53 -2.18
C PHE A 176 -4.04 -13.33 -1.35
N ALA A 177 -3.92 -12.11 -1.89
CA ALA A 177 -4.21 -10.89 -1.12
C ALA A 177 -5.70 -10.75 -0.76
N LEU A 178 -6.61 -11.05 -1.70
CA LEU A 178 -8.06 -10.94 -1.46
C LEU A 178 -8.56 -11.88 -0.35
N PRO A 179 -8.24 -13.19 -0.31
CA PRO A 179 -8.64 -14.05 0.79
C PRO A 179 -8.19 -13.55 2.17
N LEU A 180 -6.95 -13.08 2.28
CA LEU A 180 -6.40 -12.49 3.52
C LEU A 180 -7.16 -11.22 3.91
N GLU A 181 -7.37 -10.31 2.95
CA GLU A 181 -8.12 -9.08 3.19
C GLU A 181 -9.60 -9.33 3.49
N ASP A 182 -10.23 -10.34 2.90
CA ASP A 182 -11.62 -10.73 3.19
C ASP A 182 -11.75 -11.26 4.63
N ALA A 183 -10.81 -12.10 5.06
CA ALA A 183 -10.75 -12.59 6.43
C ALA A 183 -10.55 -11.44 7.43
N ARG A 184 -9.60 -10.55 7.15
CA ARG A 184 -9.36 -9.36 7.97
C ARG A 184 -10.57 -8.43 8.01
N ALA A 185 -11.17 -8.13 6.86
CA ALA A 185 -12.33 -7.24 6.78
C ALA A 185 -13.53 -7.82 7.54
N GLN A 186 -13.72 -9.14 7.50
CA GLN A 186 -14.77 -9.80 8.27
C GLN A 186 -14.52 -9.70 9.79
N GLU A 187 -13.27 -9.75 10.25
CA GLU A 187 -12.91 -9.61 11.66
C GLU A 187 -13.02 -8.16 12.16
N VAL A 188 -12.52 -7.20 11.38
CA VAL A 188 -12.43 -5.79 11.77
C VAL A 188 -13.74 -5.03 11.53
N TYR A 189 -14.41 -5.28 10.40
CA TYR A 189 -15.56 -4.49 9.95
C TYR A 189 -16.89 -5.24 9.97
N ASP A 190 -16.89 -6.54 10.32
CA ASP A 190 -18.06 -7.43 10.20
C ASP A 190 -18.64 -7.45 8.77
N GLN A 191 -17.77 -7.28 7.77
CA GLN A 191 -18.11 -7.21 6.35
C GLN A 191 -17.01 -7.85 5.49
N GLY A 192 -17.41 -8.68 4.52
CA GLY A 192 -16.46 -9.23 3.55
C GLY A 192 -15.90 -8.18 2.59
N SER A 193 -14.76 -8.51 1.99
CA SER A 193 -14.06 -7.73 0.98
C SER A 193 -14.30 -8.26 -0.44
N LEU A 194 -13.88 -7.48 -1.43
CA LEU A 194 -13.83 -7.91 -2.83
C LEU A 194 -12.84 -7.04 -3.61
N VAL A 195 -12.31 -7.56 -4.73
CA VAL A 195 -11.61 -6.75 -5.73
C VAL A 195 -12.66 -5.94 -6.50
N GLY A 196 -13.03 -4.79 -5.95
CA GLY A 196 -14.00 -3.89 -6.55
C GLY A 196 -13.40 -3.11 -7.71
N LYS A 197 -12.19 -2.57 -7.50
CA LYS A 197 -11.38 -1.74 -8.40
C LYS A 197 -9.99 -2.38 -8.40
N LEU A 198 -9.44 -2.54 -9.60
CA LEU A 198 -8.07 -2.97 -9.82
C LEU A 198 -7.40 -1.85 -10.61
N VAL A 199 -6.30 -1.33 -10.09
CA VAL A 199 -5.47 -0.32 -10.75
C VAL A 199 -4.14 -0.96 -11.08
N SER A 200 -3.69 -0.74 -12.32
CA SER A 200 -2.35 -1.07 -12.79
C SER A 200 -1.66 0.25 -13.07
N LEU A 201 -0.67 0.61 -12.26
CA LEU A 201 0.17 1.77 -12.53
C LEU A 201 1.31 1.31 -13.44
N GLU A 202 1.18 1.62 -14.72
CA GLU A 202 2.10 1.13 -15.75
C GLU A 202 3.21 2.13 -16.11
N TYR A 203 2.95 3.44 -15.99
CA TYR A 203 3.91 4.50 -16.31
C TYR A 203 3.48 5.84 -15.69
N GLU A 204 4.41 6.55 -15.05
CA GLU A 204 4.18 7.90 -14.52
C GLU A 204 4.66 8.97 -15.51
N ARG A 205 3.81 9.95 -15.82
CA ARG A 205 4.16 11.03 -16.76
C ARG A 205 4.56 12.33 -16.07
N VAL A 206 4.26 12.45 -14.78
CA VAL A 206 4.60 13.59 -13.97
C VAL A 206 5.87 13.25 -13.21
N ASP A 207 6.96 13.91 -13.56
CA ASP A 207 8.25 13.71 -12.89
C ASP A 207 8.10 13.94 -11.39
N ASP A 208 8.80 13.13 -10.59
CA ASP A 208 8.84 13.19 -9.12
C ASP A 208 7.49 12.98 -8.40
N ARG A 209 6.43 12.54 -9.10
CA ARG A 209 5.11 12.30 -8.48
C ARG A 209 5.01 10.99 -7.73
N THR A 210 5.53 9.89 -8.29
CA THR A 210 5.33 8.55 -7.74
C THR A 210 6.64 7.92 -7.30
N GLN A 211 6.63 7.36 -6.09
CA GLN A 211 7.73 6.61 -5.50
C GLN A 211 7.23 5.23 -5.04
N LEU A 212 8.06 4.21 -5.23
CA LEU A 212 7.94 2.89 -4.62
C LEU A 212 9.05 2.70 -3.59
N VAL A 213 8.68 2.35 -2.37
CA VAL A 213 9.61 1.94 -1.31
C VAL A 213 9.48 0.44 -1.13
N LEU A 214 10.56 -0.28 -1.44
CA LEU A 214 10.68 -1.72 -1.25
C LEU A 214 11.43 -2.03 0.04
N ILE A 215 10.93 -3.02 0.78
CA ILE A 215 11.53 -3.50 2.02
C ILE A 215 11.86 -4.98 1.83
N ASP A 216 13.10 -5.40 2.06
CA ASP A 216 13.55 -6.80 1.92
C ASP A 216 13.03 -7.71 3.05
N ASP A 217 11.71 -7.81 3.12
CA ASP A 217 10.96 -8.53 4.15
C ASP A 217 9.63 -9.04 3.58
N GLU A 218 8.99 -9.94 4.33
CA GLU A 218 7.72 -10.58 3.97
C GLU A 218 6.53 -9.81 4.56
N LEU A 219 6.14 -8.69 3.93
CA LEU A 219 5.15 -7.77 4.50
C LEU A 219 3.79 -7.80 3.82
N GLY A 220 2.74 -7.58 4.61
CA GLY A 220 1.36 -7.40 4.20
C GLY A 220 0.76 -8.54 3.37
N PHE A 221 -0.42 -8.26 2.81
CA PHE A 221 -1.17 -9.19 1.96
C PHE A 221 -0.80 -9.03 0.49
#